data_AF-A0A359GSE2-F1
#
_entry.id   AF-A0A359GSE2-F1
#
_cell.length_a   1.000
_cell.length_b   1.000
_cell.length_c   1.000
_cell.angle_alpha   90.00
_cell.angle_beta   90.00
_cell.angle_gamma   90.00
#
_symmetry.space_group_name_H-M   'P 1'
#
loop_
_entity.id
_entity.type
_entity.pdbx_description
1 polymer ?
#
loop_
_entity_poly.entity_id
_entity_poly.type
_entity_poly.pdbx_seq_one_letter_code
_entity_poly.pdbx_strand_id
1 'polypeptide(L)' 'LCLQFGKPLVSTSANIAGSAEIRSLQELKREFSSKVDFIVEGGLGSDSATSEIRDLKTGRVIR' A
#
# COMPACT_ATOMS: atom_id res chain seq x y z
N LEU A 1 11.73 5.78 1.90
CA LEU A 1 10.86 6.98 1.74
C LEU A 1 10.69 7.74 3.04
N CYS A 2 10.20 7.16 4.15
CA CYS A 2 9.99 7.88 5.41
C CYS A 2 11.24 8.64 5.92
N LEU A 3 12.43 8.01 5.89
CA LEU A 3 13.68 8.66 6.31
C LEU A 3 14.02 9.89 5.44
N GLN A 4 13.83 9.78 4.13
CA GLN A 4 14.07 10.88 3.18
C GLN A 4 13.03 12.00 3.36
N PHE A 5 11.78 11.64 3.66
CA PHE A 5 10.71 12.59 3.91
C PHE A 5 10.80 13.24 5.31
N GLY A 6 11.53 12.62 6.25
CA GLY A 6 11.71 13.10 7.63
C GLY A 6 10.45 13.00 8.50
N LYS A 7 9.40 12.30 8.03
CA LYS A 7 8.07 12.20 8.67
C LYS A 7 7.45 10.82 8.42
N PRO A 8 6.48 10.39 9.24
CA PRO A 8 5.71 9.18 8.95
C PRO A 8 4.92 9.33 7.65
N LEU A 9 4.76 8.21 6.94
CA LEU A 9 3.89 8.10 5.78
C LEU A 9 2.65 7.31 6.16
N VAL A 10 1.48 7.87 5.87
CA VAL A 10 0.21 7.13 5.92
C VAL A 10 0.01 6.50 4.55
N SER A 11 -0.20 5.19 4.51
CA SER A 11 -0.37 4.44 3.26
C SER A 11 -1.48 3.41 3.38
N THR A 12 -2.15 3.13 2.27
CA THR A 12 -3.09 2.03 2.09
C THR A 12 -2.63 1.16 0.92
N SER A 13 -3.33 0.05 0.67
CA SER A 13 -3.23 -0.64 -0.61
C SER A 13 -3.58 0.31 -1.76
N ALA A 14 -2.90 0.15 -2.89
CA ALA A 14 -3.14 0.96 -4.09
C ALA A 14 -4.30 0.35 -4.88
N ASN A 15 -5.51 0.85 -4.65
CA ASN A 15 -6.73 0.39 -5.32
C ASN A 15 -7.84 1.44 -5.28
N ILE A 16 -8.81 1.29 -6.17
CA ILE A 16 -10.11 1.94 -6.02
C ILE A 16 -10.87 1.22 -4.89
N ALA A 17 -11.61 1.99 -4.08
CA ALA A 17 -12.37 1.43 -2.98
C ALA A 17 -13.30 0.29 -3.46
N GLY A 18 -13.23 -0.86 -2.79
CA GLY A 18 -13.99 -2.07 -3.15
C GLY A 18 -13.33 -2.96 -4.21
N SER A 19 -12.24 -2.53 -4.85
CA SER A 19 -11.46 -3.36 -5.78
C SER A 19 -10.30 -4.08 -5.10
N ALA A 20 -9.77 -5.11 -5.75
CA ALA A 20 -8.55 -5.78 -5.32
C ALA A 20 -7.33 -4.85 -5.37
N GLU A 21 -6.31 -5.15 -4.58
CA GLU A 21 -5.05 -4.40 -4.58
C GLU A 21 -4.27 -4.58 -5.90
N ILE A 22 -3.75 -3.47 -6.42
CA ILE A 22 -2.94 -3.47 -7.64
C ILE A 22 -1.51 -3.88 -7.29
N ARG A 23 -1.00 -4.90 -7.99
CA ARG A 23 0.36 -5.43 -7.84
C ARG A 23 1.23 -5.29 -9.09
N SER A 24 0.72 -4.62 -10.12
CA SER A 24 1.44 -4.36 -11.37
C SER A 24 1.60 -2.86 -11.58
N LEU A 25 2.83 -2.43 -11.86
CA LEU A 25 3.10 -1.03 -12.20
C LEU A 25 2.33 -0.58 -13.44
N GLN A 26 2.15 -1.47 -14.43
CA GLN A 26 1.42 -1.16 -15.65
C GLN A 26 -0.06 -0.88 -15.35
N GLU A 27 -0.66 -1.71 -14.50
CA GLU A 27 -2.03 -1.51 -14.04
C GLU A 27 -2.16 -0.25 -13.18
N LEU A 28 -1.20 -0.01 -12.27
CA LEU A 28 -1.19 1.18 -11.44
C LEU A 28 -1.14 2.46 -12.29
N LYS A 29 -0.27 2.50 -13.29
CA LYS A 29 -0.19 3.61 -14.25
C LYS A 29 -1.50 3.78 -15.01
N ARG A 30 -2.11 2.70 -15.49
CA ARG A 30 -3.41 2.77 -16.20
C ARG A 30 -4.50 3.38 -15.32
N GLU A 31 -4.60 2.95 -14.06
CA GLU A 31 -5.69 3.36 -13.17
C GLU A 31 -5.48 4.74 -12.51
N PHE A 32 -4.24 5.12 -12.22
CA PHE A 32 -3.93 6.27 -11.35
C PHE A 32 -3.12 7.39 -11.99
N SER A 33 -2.55 7.27 -13.20
CA SER A 33 -1.67 8.33 -13.76
C SER A 33 -2.33 9.71 -13.88
N SER A 34 -3.65 9.78 -13.97
CA SER A 34 -4.41 11.03 -14.01
C SER A 34 -5.07 11.43 -12.66
N LYS A 35 -4.87 10.63 -11.61
CA LYS A 35 -5.55 10.76 -10.31
C LYS A 35 -4.60 11.06 -9.14
N VAL A 36 -3.30 10.93 -9.34
CA VAL A 36 -2.27 11.20 -8.33
C VAL A 36 -1.16 12.04 -8.92
N ASP A 37 -0.48 12.82 -8.08
CA ASP A 37 0.60 13.69 -8.52
C ASP A 37 1.83 12.88 -8.97
N PHE A 38 2.11 11.74 -8.33
CA PHE A 38 3.32 10.96 -8.58
C PHE A 38 3.10 9.46 -8.41
N ILE A 39 3.80 8.68 -9.23
CA ILE A 39 3.97 7.23 -9.08
C ILE A 39 5.46 6.95 -8.93
N VAL A 40 5.84 6.25 -7.86
CA VAL A 40 7.22 5.85 -7.61
C VAL A 40 7.37 4.36 -7.93
N GLU A 41 8.29 4.02 -8.84
CA GLU A 41 8.56 2.64 -9.22
C GLU A 41 9.39 1.92 -8.14
N GLY A 42 9.02 0.69 -7.83
CA GLY A 42 9.70 -0.15 -6.86
C GLY A 42 9.24 -1.60 -6.97
N GLY A 43 10.10 -2.53 -6.55
CA GLY A 43 9.76 -3.95 -6.49
C GLY A 43 8.79 -4.24 -5.35
N LEU A 44 7.89 -5.20 -5.56
CA LEU A 44 7.09 -5.77 -4.48
C LEU A 44 7.94 -6.73 -3.64
N GLY A 45 7.59 -6.85 -2.36
CA GLY A 45 8.15 -7.88 -1.48
C GLY A 45 7.57 -9.27 -1.79
N SER A 46 8.00 -10.27 -1.01
CA SER A 46 7.56 -11.67 -1.15
C SER A 46 6.23 -11.97 -0.45
N ASP A 47 5.67 -11.02 0.29
CA ASP A 47 4.44 -11.23 1.04
C ASP A 47 3.25 -11.39 0.08
N SER A 48 2.47 -12.46 0.28
CA SER A 48 1.30 -12.77 -0.54
C SER A 48 0.03 -12.03 -0.11
N ALA A 49 0.09 -11.32 1.04
CA ALA A 49 -1.04 -10.63 1.64
C ALA A 49 -0.59 -9.35 2.36
N THR A 50 -1.55 -8.50 2.70
CA THR A 50 -1.33 -7.30 3.51
C THR A 50 -0.87 -7.65 4.93
N SER A 51 -0.21 -6.70 5.60
CA SER A 51 0.25 -6.87 6.99
C SER A 51 -0.87 -7.23 7.97
N GLU A 52 -0.57 -8.13 8.90
CA GLU A 52 -1.43 -8.43 10.05
C GLU A 52 -1.61 -7.18 10.92
N ILE A 53 -2.82 -6.98 11.45
CA ILE A 53 -3.14 -5.98 12.46
C ILE A 53 -3.59 -6.72 13.70
N ARG A 54 -2.87 -6.51 14.80
CA ARG A 54 -3.12 -7.17 16.08
C ARG A 54 -3.40 -6.15 17.17
N ASP A 55 -4.42 -6.42 17.99
CA ASP A 55 -4.64 -5.69 19.22
C ASP A 55 -3.55 -6.04 20.24
N LEU A 56 -2.78 -5.04 20.68
CA LEU A 56 -1.62 -5.26 21.54
C LEU A 56 -2.00 -5.77 22.95
N LYS A 57 -3.17 -5.39 23.47
CA LYS A 57 -3.58 -5.72 24.84
C LYS A 57 -4.08 -7.15 24.96
N THR A 58 -4.82 -7.61 23.96
CA THR A 58 -5.52 -8.90 23.95
C THR A 58 -4.82 -9.94 23.08
N GLY A 59 -3.92 -9.52 22.20
CA GLY A 59 -3.29 -10.38 21.21
C GLY A 59 -4.22 -10.80 20.07
N ARG A 60 -5.46 -10.29 20.03
CA ARG A 60 -6.44 -10.65 18.99
C ARG A 60 -5.99 -10.13 17.62
N VAL A 61 -5.98 -11.02 16.63
CA VAL A 61 -5.82 -10.63 15.22
C VAL A 61 -7.11 -9.97 14.75
N ILE A 62 -6.99 -8.74 14.25
CA ILE A 62 -8.08 -7.94 13.67
C ILE A 62 -8.13 -8.18 12.16
N ARG A 63 -6.96 -8.27 11.54
CA ARG A 63 -6.75 -8.59 10.13
C ARG A 63 -5.45 -9.36 9.98
#